data_AF-A0A8S2WXP6-F1
#
_entry.id   AF-A0A8S2WXP6-F1
#
_cell.length_a   1.000
_cell.length_b   1.000
_cell.length_c   1.000
_cell.angle_alpha   90.00
_cell.angle_beta   90.00
_cell.angle_gamma   90.00
#
_symmetry.space_group_name_H-M   'P 1'
#
loop_
_entity.id
_entity.type
_entity.pdbx_description
1 polymer ?
#
loop_
_entity_poly.entity_id
_entity_poly.type
_entity_poly.pdbx_seq_one_letter_code
_entity_poly.pdbx_strand_id
1 'polypeptide(L)'
;LLGVGSQFLSIFTGILIFAVCGMFTVHRHGSLMASGVILYAFTSCVAGYMSGRMYRQLQGEHWVWNIILTASLFTVPFFLIWFIINSFAWAYGTTQALPYTTVLILAFMWLFVGFPLTVLGGIFGKNWAANFDAPCRTKNIAREIPQVAWYRSSLVRMLVGGFLPFSAISVELYYIFSTFWGREQYTLYGILMIVFIILLSVTACISIALTYFQLAAENIKISEHKCKILF
;
A
#
# COMPACT_ATOMS: atom_id res chain seq x y z
N LEU A 1 5.91 4.44 -3.18
CA LEU A 1 4.47 4.13 -2.98
C LEU A 1 4.17 2.63 -3.11
N LEU A 2 4.40 2.02 -4.27
CA LEU A 2 4.10 0.58 -4.49
C LEU A 2 4.76 -0.35 -3.47
N GLY A 3 6.05 -0.15 -3.16
CA GLY A 3 6.75 -0.93 -2.13
C GLY A 3 6.08 -0.84 -0.76
N VAL A 4 5.82 0.37 -0.27
CA VAL A 4 5.14 0.62 1.02
C VAL A 4 3.72 0.00 1.03
N GLY A 5 2.97 0.13 -0.07
CA GLY A 5 1.65 -0.50 -0.21
C GLY A 5 1.71 -2.02 -0.10
N SER A 6 2.66 -2.66 -0.79
CA SER A 6 2.86 -4.10 -0.70
C SER A 6 3.28 -4.55 0.70
N GLN A 7 4.09 -3.74 1.42
CA GLN A 7 4.48 -4.01 2.80
C GLN A 7 3.25 -4.04 3.72
N PHE A 8 2.39 -3.02 3.66
CA PHE A 8 1.18 -2.99 4.48
C PHE A 8 0.25 -4.15 4.16
N LEU A 9 0.06 -4.47 2.89
CA LEU A 9 -0.75 -5.62 2.50
C LEU A 9 -0.18 -6.92 3.09
N SER A 10 1.14 -7.12 3.04
CA SER A 10 1.80 -8.27 3.70
C SER A 10 1.63 -8.28 5.21
N ILE A 11 1.71 -7.13 5.89
CA ILE A 11 1.50 -7.02 7.34
C ILE A 11 0.07 -7.40 7.71
N PHE A 12 -0.93 -6.82 7.04
CA PHE A 12 -2.34 -7.13 7.29
C PHE A 12 -2.63 -8.61 7.06
N THR A 13 -2.17 -9.17 5.94
CA THR A 13 -2.30 -10.61 5.67
C THR A 13 -1.63 -11.45 6.76
N GLY A 14 -0.41 -11.10 7.18
CA GLY A 14 0.31 -11.84 8.22
C GLY A 14 -0.39 -11.80 9.59
N ILE A 15 -0.89 -10.63 10.00
CA ILE A 15 -1.64 -10.48 11.25
C ILE A 15 -2.93 -11.31 11.20
N LEU A 16 -3.67 -11.27 10.09
CA LEU A 16 -4.91 -12.04 9.95
C LEU A 16 -4.66 -13.55 9.97
N ILE A 17 -3.60 -14.03 9.31
CA ILE A 17 -3.22 -15.45 9.37
C ILE A 17 -2.88 -15.86 10.81
N PHE A 18 -2.04 -15.10 11.50
CA PHE A 18 -1.70 -15.39 12.90
C PHE A 18 -2.90 -15.31 13.84
N ALA A 19 -3.86 -14.42 13.55
CA ALA A 19 -5.10 -14.31 14.30
C ALA A 19 -6.01 -15.52 14.12
N VAL A 20 -6.19 -16.01 12.88
CA VAL A 20 -6.99 -17.20 12.59
C VAL A 20 -6.35 -18.48 13.12
N CYS A 21 -5.01 -18.56 13.12
CA CYS A 21 -4.27 -19.66 13.76
C CYS A 21 -4.37 -19.67 15.30
N GLY A 22 -5.08 -18.71 15.92
CA GLY A 22 -5.29 -18.66 17.37
C GLY A 22 -4.06 -18.21 18.17
N MET A 23 -3.04 -17.62 17.53
CA MET A 23 -1.83 -17.17 18.23
C MET A 23 -2.05 -15.92 19.10
N PHE A 24 -3.15 -15.20 18.90
CA PHE A 24 -3.51 -14.02 19.69
C PHE A 24 -4.61 -14.34 20.70
N THR A 25 -4.24 -14.40 21.98
CA THR A 25 -5.23 -14.44 23.08
C THR A 25 -5.83 -13.04 23.26
N VAL A 26 -7.15 -12.93 23.15
CA VAL A 26 -7.94 -11.66 23.17
C VAL A 26 -7.65 -10.78 24.40
N HIS A 27 -7.20 -11.35 25.51
CA HIS A 27 -6.90 -10.63 26.75
C HIS A 27 -5.51 -9.97 26.82
N ARG A 28 -4.60 -10.25 25.87
CA ARG A 28 -3.25 -9.66 25.86
C ARG A 28 -3.07 -8.73 24.67
N HIS A 29 -3.64 -7.52 24.76
CA HIS A 29 -3.50 -6.47 23.74
C HIS A 29 -2.04 -6.16 23.36
N GLY A 30 -1.09 -6.35 24.29
CA GLY A 30 0.34 -6.18 24.03
C GLY A 30 0.93 -7.19 23.02
N SER A 31 0.36 -8.40 22.90
CA SER A 31 0.85 -9.42 21.96
C SER A 31 0.61 -9.02 20.50
N LEU A 32 -0.54 -8.40 20.22
CA LEU A 32 -0.89 -7.91 18.89
C LEU A 32 -0.03 -6.72 18.46
N MET A 33 0.26 -5.79 19.38
CA MET A 33 1.14 -4.66 19.10
C MET A 33 2.58 -5.11 18.85
N ALA A 34 3.09 -6.04 19.68
CA ALA A 34 4.43 -6.59 19.51
C ALA A 34 4.57 -7.38 18.20
N SER A 35 3.59 -8.21 17.84
CA SER A 35 3.61 -8.95 16.58
C SER A 35 3.55 -8.03 15.36
N GLY A 36 2.77 -6.95 15.41
CA GLY A 36 2.71 -5.93 14.36
C GLY A 36 4.07 -5.25 14.13
N VAL A 37 4.78 -4.91 15.22
CA VAL A 37 6.13 -4.31 15.17
C VAL A 37 7.15 -5.28 14.55
N ILE A 38 7.11 -6.56 14.95
CA ILE A 38 7.98 -7.61 14.40
C ILE A 38 7.67 -7.84 12.92
N LEU A 39 6.40 -8.00 12.56
CA LEU A 39 5.96 -8.18 11.16
C LEU A 39 6.36 -6.99 10.30
N TYR A 40 6.25 -5.76 10.81
CA TYR A 40 6.71 -4.57 10.11
C TYR A 40 8.21 -4.65 9.79
N ALA A 41 9.04 -5.04 10.76
CA ALA A 41 10.48 -5.20 10.56
C ALA A 41 10.80 -6.27 9.49
N PHE A 42 10.17 -7.43 9.52
CA PHE A 42 10.40 -8.51 8.53
C PHE A 42 9.88 -8.17 7.13
N THR A 43 8.68 -7.59 7.04
CA THR A 43 8.05 -7.23 5.76
C THR A 43 8.72 -6.03 5.08
N SER A 44 9.62 -5.32 5.78
CA SER A 44 10.45 -4.25 5.21
C SER A 44 11.25 -4.73 3.99
N CYS A 45 11.67 -6.00 3.98
CA CYS A 45 12.33 -6.63 2.82
C CYS A 45 11.41 -6.70 1.59
N VAL A 46 10.12 -7.02 1.78
CA VAL A 46 9.12 -7.05 0.69
C VAL A 46 8.94 -5.67 0.07
N ALA A 47 8.93 -4.62 0.91
CA ALA A 47 8.83 -3.23 0.47
C ALA A 47 9.98 -2.86 -0.46
N GLY A 48 11.21 -3.19 -0.04
CA GLY A 48 12.43 -2.99 -0.82
C GLY A 48 12.39 -3.77 -2.13
N TYR A 49 12.04 -5.06 -2.07
CA TYR A 49 12.00 -5.95 -3.23
C TYR A 49 11.03 -5.46 -4.32
N MET A 50 9.78 -5.17 -3.96
CA MET A 50 8.78 -4.69 -4.92
C MET A 50 9.15 -3.33 -5.51
N SER A 51 9.68 -2.42 -4.68
CA SER A 51 10.12 -1.11 -5.15
C SER A 51 11.32 -1.21 -6.10
N GLY A 52 12.35 -1.98 -5.74
CA GLY A 52 13.55 -2.17 -6.54
C GLY A 52 13.28 -2.86 -7.88
N ARG A 53 12.42 -3.89 -7.87
CA ARG A 53 12.04 -4.62 -9.08
C ARG A 53 11.29 -3.73 -10.08
N MET A 54 10.26 -3.01 -9.61
CA MET A 54 9.46 -2.14 -10.48
C MET A 54 10.28 -0.95 -10.99
N TYR A 55 11.13 -0.35 -10.14
CA TYR A 55 11.98 0.76 -10.55
C TYR A 55 12.99 0.36 -11.64
N ARG A 56 13.53 -0.88 -11.55
CA ARG A 56 14.40 -1.42 -12.60
C ARG A 56 13.64 -1.71 -13.90
N GLN A 57 12.41 -2.21 -13.80
CA GLN A 57 11.54 -2.45 -14.96
C GLN A 57 11.18 -1.15 -15.70
N LEU A 58 11.08 -0.04 -14.99
CA LEU A 58 10.86 1.30 -15.54
C LEU A 58 12.14 1.98 -16.05
N GLN A 59 13.25 1.24 -16.20
CA GLN A 59 14.55 1.76 -16.67
C GLN A 59 15.12 2.88 -15.77
N GLY A 60 14.83 2.86 -14.48
CA GLY A 60 15.39 3.81 -13.52
C GLY A 60 16.87 3.52 -13.20
N GLU A 61 17.73 4.52 -13.34
CA GLU A 61 19.17 4.41 -13.06
C GLU A 61 19.50 4.65 -11.57
N HIS A 62 18.77 5.52 -10.87
CA HIS A 62 19.04 5.91 -9.48
C HIS A 62 18.35 5.02 -8.43
N TRP A 63 18.73 3.74 -8.40
CA TRP A 63 18.11 2.73 -7.54
C TRP A 63 18.27 3.00 -6.03
N VAL A 64 19.41 3.59 -5.60
CA VAL A 64 19.68 3.90 -4.19
C VAL A 64 18.68 4.92 -3.66
N TRP A 65 18.46 6.01 -4.42
CA TRP A 65 17.49 7.04 -4.07
C TRP A 65 16.07 6.50 -4.00
N ASN A 66 15.70 5.58 -4.89
CA ASN A 66 14.39 4.94 -4.85
C ASN A 66 14.18 4.11 -3.56
N ILE A 67 15.20 3.38 -3.10
CA ILE A 67 15.12 2.61 -1.85
C ILE A 67 15.02 3.56 -0.64
N ILE A 68 15.85 4.60 -0.59
CA ILE A 68 15.81 5.59 0.50
C ILE A 68 14.43 6.24 0.55
N LEU A 69 13.90 6.66 -0.60
CA LEU A 69 12.58 7.28 -0.69
C LEU A 69 11.47 6.29 -0.29
N THR A 70 11.60 5.01 -0.63
CA THR A 70 10.66 3.96 -0.20
C THR A 70 10.66 3.79 1.33
N ALA A 71 11.84 3.79 1.95
CA ALA A 71 11.97 3.69 3.41
C ALA A 71 11.48 4.95 4.13
N SER A 72 11.75 6.13 3.58
CA SER A 72 11.41 7.40 4.22
C SER A 72 9.94 7.82 4.03
N LEU A 73 9.28 7.36 2.96
CA LEU A 73 7.95 7.83 2.55
C LEU A 73 6.89 7.64 3.64
N PHE A 74 6.93 6.52 4.37
CA PHE A 74 6.01 6.28 5.48
C PHE A 74 6.63 6.67 6.82
N THR A 75 7.90 6.31 7.04
CA THR A 75 8.52 6.45 8.35
C THR A 75 8.74 7.89 8.77
N VAL A 76 9.15 8.79 7.86
CA VAL A 76 9.37 10.21 8.18
C VAL A 76 8.09 10.92 8.62
N PRO A 77 6.97 10.90 7.85
CA PRO A 77 5.75 11.55 8.30
C PRO A 77 5.18 10.89 9.56
N PHE A 78 5.32 9.57 9.71
CA PHE A 78 4.92 8.88 10.93
C PHE A 78 5.68 9.37 12.16
N PHE A 79 7.02 9.44 12.10
CA PHE A 79 7.82 9.97 13.20
C PHE A 79 7.54 11.45 13.48
N LEU A 80 7.27 12.26 12.45
CA LEU A 80 6.97 13.68 12.63
C LEU A 80 5.64 13.89 13.37
N ILE A 81 4.57 13.21 12.93
CA ILE A 81 3.26 13.26 13.59
C ILE A 81 3.39 12.74 15.02
N TRP A 82 4.04 11.59 15.19
CA TRP A 82 4.26 10.99 16.49
C TRP A 82 5.04 11.93 17.42
N PHE A 83 6.10 12.59 16.95
CA PHE A 83 6.91 13.53 17.73
C PHE A 83 6.09 14.72 18.22
N ILE A 84 5.24 15.30 17.36
CA ILE A 84 4.35 16.40 17.72
C ILE A 84 3.36 15.95 18.81
N ILE A 85 2.67 14.82 18.60
CA ILE A 85 1.70 14.28 19.57
C ILE A 85 2.38 13.95 20.90
N ASN A 86 3.55 13.31 20.87
CA ASN A 86 4.28 12.93 22.06
C ASN A 86 4.81 14.15 22.83
N SER A 87 5.20 15.22 22.14
CA SER A 87 5.60 16.49 22.75
C SER A 87 4.43 17.14 23.51
N PHE A 88 3.23 17.14 22.91
CA PHE A 88 2.02 17.59 23.62
C PHE A 88 1.68 16.68 24.81
N ALA A 89 1.76 15.36 24.64
CA ALA A 89 1.47 14.41 25.71
C ALA A 89 2.39 14.60 26.94
N TRP A 90 3.67 14.91 26.70
CA TRP A 90 4.62 15.25 27.76
C TRP A 90 4.27 16.58 28.45
N ALA A 91 3.88 17.60 27.68
CA ALA A 91 3.49 18.90 28.24
C ALA A 91 2.26 18.80 29.18
N TYR A 92 1.31 17.91 28.87
CA TYR A 92 0.12 17.68 29.70
C TYR A 92 0.30 16.60 30.78
N GLY A 93 1.48 15.98 30.90
CA GLY A 93 1.74 14.95 31.92
C GLY A 93 0.89 13.68 31.77
N THR A 94 0.40 13.39 30.57
CA THR A 94 -0.53 12.29 30.30
C THR A 94 0.18 10.93 30.38
N THR A 95 -0.42 9.95 31.04
CA THR A 95 0.08 8.56 31.17
C THR A 95 0.12 7.76 29.87
N GLN A 96 -0.49 8.29 28.79
CA GLN A 96 -0.38 7.76 27.42
C GLN A 96 0.88 8.24 26.67
N ALA A 97 1.68 9.12 27.28
CA ALA A 97 3.00 9.45 26.77
C ALA A 97 3.85 8.18 26.68
N LEU A 98 4.38 7.91 25.49
CA LEU A 98 5.29 6.79 25.32
C LEU A 98 6.60 7.13 26.05
N PRO A 99 7.07 6.27 26.97
CA PRO A 99 8.33 6.52 27.67
C PRO A 99 9.46 6.57 26.65
N TYR A 100 10.38 7.52 26.83
CA TYR A 100 11.50 7.77 25.92
C TYR A 100 12.26 6.50 25.50
N THR A 101 12.38 5.53 26.42
CA THR A 101 13.00 4.22 26.15
C THR A 101 12.32 3.44 25.01
N THR A 102 10.99 3.39 24.97
CA THR A 102 10.27 2.67 23.90
C THR A 102 10.48 3.30 22.53
N VAL A 103 10.60 4.63 22.49
CA VAL A 103 10.86 5.41 21.29
C VAL A 103 12.23 5.07 20.72
N LEU A 104 13.25 5.08 21.58
CA LEU A 104 14.61 4.69 21.18
C LEU A 104 14.65 3.25 20.67
N ILE A 105 13.98 2.31 21.33
CA ILE A 105 13.92 0.92 20.89
C ILE A 105 13.30 0.81 19.49
N LEU A 106 12.16 1.48 19.23
CA LEU A 106 11.51 1.47 17.92
C LEU A 106 12.37 2.14 16.84
N ALA A 107 13.03 3.26 17.16
CA ALA A 107 13.92 3.96 16.24
C ALA A 107 15.15 3.10 15.88
N PHE A 108 15.78 2.47 16.87
CA PHE A 108 16.91 1.56 16.64
C PHE A 108 16.49 0.30 15.90
N MET A 109 15.35 -0.29 16.22
CA MET A 109 14.83 -1.44 15.48
C MET A 109 14.57 -1.07 14.01
N TRP A 110 14.01 0.10 13.74
CA TRP A 110 13.84 0.59 12.37
C TRP A 110 15.19 0.81 11.68
N LEU A 111 16.15 1.46 12.34
CA LEU A 111 17.44 1.83 11.74
C LEU A 111 18.36 0.61 11.52
N PHE A 112 18.40 -0.33 12.47
CA PHE A 112 19.30 -1.50 12.44
C PHE A 112 18.67 -2.77 11.86
N VAL A 113 17.35 -2.88 11.80
CA VAL A 113 16.67 -4.06 11.23
C VAL A 113 15.89 -3.65 9.99
N GLY A 114 14.92 -2.74 10.12
CA GLY A 114 14.01 -2.37 9.03
C GLY A 114 14.72 -1.79 7.81
N PHE A 115 15.56 -0.77 8.01
CA PHE A 115 16.30 -0.09 6.95
C PHE A 115 17.26 -1.03 6.19
N PRO A 116 18.16 -1.79 6.84
CA PRO A 116 19.02 -2.72 6.12
C PRO A 116 18.24 -3.84 5.44
N LEU A 117 17.17 -4.38 6.03
CA LEU A 117 16.30 -5.33 5.33
C LEU A 117 15.66 -4.72 4.08
N THR A 118 15.25 -3.45 4.13
CA THR A 118 14.69 -2.74 2.97
C THR A 118 15.75 -2.58 1.87
N VAL A 119 16.98 -2.25 2.23
CA VAL A 119 18.11 -2.15 1.28
C VAL A 119 18.42 -3.51 0.66
N LEU A 120 18.55 -4.56 1.48
CA LEU A 120 18.77 -5.93 1.01
C LEU A 120 17.66 -6.39 0.07
N GLY A 121 16.40 -6.20 0.46
CA GLY A 121 15.24 -6.49 -0.37
C GLY A 121 15.30 -5.75 -1.71
N GLY A 122 15.66 -4.46 -1.70
CA GLY A 122 15.81 -3.67 -2.91
C GLY A 122 16.94 -4.13 -3.84
N ILE A 123 18.07 -4.59 -3.27
CA ILE A 123 19.18 -5.18 -4.04
C ILE A 123 18.73 -6.49 -4.70
N PHE A 124 18.05 -7.38 -3.95
CA PHE A 124 17.49 -8.61 -4.50
C PHE A 124 16.46 -8.32 -5.59
N GLY A 125 15.55 -7.36 -5.36
CA GLY A 125 14.53 -6.96 -6.32
C GLY A 125 15.12 -6.41 -7.62
N LYS A 126 16.20 -5.63 -7.53
CA LYS A 126 16.93 -5.13 -8.70
C LYS A 126 17.61 -6.28 -9.47
N ASN A 127 18.28 -7.19 -8.77
CA ASN A 127 19.07 -8.23 -9.41
C ASN A 127 18.20 -9.30 -10.10
N TRP A 128 16.99 -9.54 -9.57
CA TRP A 128 16.05 -10.51 -10.12
C TRP A 128 14.98 -9.85 -11.02
N ALA A 129 15.11 -8.55 -11.31
CA ALA A 129 14.21 -7.88 -12.22
C ALA A 129 14.47 -8.35 -13.66
N ALA A 130 13.53 -9.12 -14.22
CA ALA A 130 13.48 -9.36 -15.65
C ALA A 130 13.20 -8.04 -16.38
N ASN A 131 13.81 -7.87 -17.56
CA ASN A 131 13.50 -6.75 -18.44
C ASN A 131 12.00 -6.73 -18.74
N PHE A 132 11.38 -5.55 -18.59
CA PHE A 132 9.98 -5.37 -18.93
C PHE A 132 9.84 -5.33 -20.44
N ASP A 133 9.47 -6.47 -21.04
CA ASP A 133 9.15 -6.55 -22.45
C ASP A 133 7.67 -6.17 -22.64
N ALA A 134 7.43 -4.93 -23.06
CA ALA A 134 6.08 -4.49 -23.36
C ALA A 134 5.60 -5.22 -24.62
N PRO A 135 4.46 -5.94 -24.58
CA PRO A 135 3.96 -6.71 -25.73
C PRO A 135 3.58 -5.83 -26.94
N CYS A 136 3.64 -4.51 -26.78
CA CYS A 136 3.30 -3.52 -27.78
C CYS A 136 4.58 -2.82 -28.27
N ARG A 137 4.94 -3.01 -29.54
CA ARG A 137 6.01 -2.26 -30.20
C ARG A 137 5.66 -0.76 -30.20
N THR A 138 6.41 0.05 -29.45
CA THR A 138 6.22 1.49 -29.36
C THR A 138 6.52 2.16 -30.71
N LYS A 139 5.55 2.87 -31.29
CA LYS A 139 5.80 3.74 -32.46
C LYS A 139 6.40 5.06 -31.99
N ASN A 140 7.59 5.39 -32.49
CA ASN A 140 8.37 6.58 -32.14
C ASN A 140 7.90 7.85 -32.90
N ILE A 141 6.59 8.03 -33.04
CA ILE A 141 6.00 9.22 -33.66
C ILE A 141 5.32 9.99 -32.55
N ALA A 142 5.83 11.19 -32.25
CA ALA A 142 5.24 12.10 -31.27
C ALA A 142 3.81 12.43 -31.71
N ARG A 143 2.84 12.02 -30.89
CA ARG A 143 1.42 12.16 -31.19
C ARG A 143 0.87 13.38 -30.48
N GLU A 144 0.14 14.23 -31.20
CA GLU A 144 -0.62 15.30 -30.56
C GLU A 144 -1.68 14.70 -29.63
N ILE A 145 -1.84 15.29 -28.44
CA ILE A 145 -2.75 14.80 -27.40
C ILE A 145 -4.11 15.48 -27.65
N PRO A 146 -5.12 14.78 -28.19
CA PRO A 146 -6.42 15.39 -28.41
C PRO A 146 -7.08 15.70 -27.07
N GLN A 147 -7.83 16.81 -27.02
CA GLN A 147 -8.54 17.25 -25.83
C GLN A 147 -9.52 16.15 -25.36
N VAL A 148 -9.38 15.75 -24.10
CA VAL A 148 -10.18 14.69 -23.47
C VAL A 148 -11.50 15.29 -23.02
N ALA A 149 -12.63 14.62 -23.32
CA ALA A 149 -13.93 15.04 -22.82
C ALA A 149 -13.96 15.10 -21.27
N TRP A 150 -14.71 16.06 -20.72
CA TRP A 150 -14.75 16.39 -19.29
C TRP A 150 -15.05 15.19 -18.36
N TYR A 151 -15.94 14.29 -18.77
CA TYR A 151 -16.30 13.08 -18.02
C TYR A 151 -15.18 12.02 -17.97
N ARG A 152 -14.14 12.16 -18.80
CA ARG A 152 -12.91 11.35 -18.77
C ARG A 152 -11.77 12.06 -18.03
N SER A 153 -12.03 13.15 -17.31
CA SER A 153 -10.99 13.81 -16.51
C SER A 153 -10.39 12.87 -15.46
N SER A 154 -9.13 13.11 -15.07
CA SER A 154 -8.42 12.30 -14.07
C SER A 154 -9.16 12.29 -12.72
N LEU A 155 -9.78 13.41 -12.36
CA LEU A 155 -10.55 13.55 -11.12
C LEU A 155 -11.79 12.65 -11.08
N VAL A 156 -12.58 12.57 -12.16
CA VAL A 156 -13.75 11.70 -12.20
C VAL A 156 -13.35 10.23 -12.09
N ARG A 157 -12.23 9.83 -12.72
CA ARG A 157 -11.69 8.46 -12.58
C ARG A 157 -11.23 8.16 -11.16
N MET A 158 -10.60 9.14 -10.49
CA MET A 158 -10.16 9.02 -9.10
C MET A 158 -11.35 8.87 -8.15
N LEU A 159 -12.44 9.63 -8.37
CA LEU A 159 -13.67 9.54 -7.58
C LEU A 159 -14.38 8.21 -7.77
N VAL A 160 -14.59 7.77 -9.02
CA VAL A 160 -15.25 6.48 -9.30
C VAL A 160 -14.42 5.32 -8.76
N GLY A 161 -13.10 5.38 -8.92
CA GLY A 161 -12.18 4.37 -8.39
C GLY A 161 -12.13 4.29 -6.88
N GLY A 162 -12.38 5.40 -6.16
CA GLY A 162 -12.42 5.43 -4.71
C GLY A 162 -13.80 5.12 -4.10
N PHE A 163 -14.88 5.50 -4.78
CA PHE A 163 -16.25 5.32 -4.26
C PHE A 163 -16.65 3.84 -4.15
N LEU A 164 -16.27 3.04 -5.14
CA LEU A 164 -16.60 1.61 -5.17
C LEU A 164 -15.94 0.80 -4.03
N PRO A 165 -14.62 0.87 -3.78
CA PRO A 165 -14.02 0.20 -2.62
C PRO A 165 -14.52 0.80 -1.29
N PHE A 166 -14.90 2.09 -1.26
CA PHE A 166 -15.54 2.70 -0.09
C PHE A 166 -16.94 2.10 0.20
N SER A 167 -17.75 1.85 -0.83
CA SER A 167 -19.03 1.15 -0.66
C SER A 167 -18.88 -0.31 -0.23
N ALA A 168 -17.79 -0.97 -0.62
CA ALA A 168 -17.51 -2.34 -0.20
C ALA A 168 -17.14 -2.41 1.29
N ILE A 169 -16.34 -1.48 1.81
CA ILE A 169 -15.95 -1.46 3.23
C ILE A 169 -17.09 -0.99 4.16
N SER A 170 -18.06 -0.20 3.67
CA SER A 170 -19.12 0.36 4.52
C SER A 170 -20.04 -0.72 5.12
N VAL A 171 -20.36 -1.76 4.35
CA VAL A 171 -21.13 -2.93 4.83
C VAL A 171 -20.37 -3.66 5.93
N GLU A 172 -19.05 -3.73 5.80
CA GLU A 172 -18.19 -4.48 6.72
C GLU A 172 -17.95 -3.73 8.03
N LEU A 173 -17.81 -2.40 7.95
CA LEU A 173 -17.82 -1.54 9.13
C LEU A 173 -19.13 -1.69 9.93
N TYR A 174 -20.27 -1.82 9.25
CA TYR A 174 -21.54 -2.08 9.92
C TYR A 174 -21.53 -3.42 10.67
N TYR A 175 -21.05 -4.51 10.05
CA TYR A 175 -20.94 -5.81 10.73
C TYR A 175 -19.98 -5.76 11.91
N ILE A 176 -18.82 -5.12 11.76
CA ILE A 176 -17.87 -4.92 12.85
C ILE A 176 -18.52 -4.17 14.01
N PHE A 177 -19.21 -3.05 13.75
CA PHE A 177 -19.90 -2.31 14.81
C PHE A 177 -21.03 -3.12 15.45
N SER A 178 -21.78 -3.90 14.67
CA SER A 178 -22.80 -4.79 15.22
C SER A 178 -22.22 -5.84 16.17
N THR A 179 -21.08 -6.44 15.82
CA THR A 179 -20.37 -7.41 16.68
C THR A 179 -19.66 -6.75 17.87
N PHE A 180 -19.22 -5.49 17.77
CA PHE A 180 -18.70 -4.78 18.95
C PHE A 180 -19.77 -4.56 20.02
N TRP A 181 -21.03 -4.40 19.63
CA TRP A 181 -22.17 -4.28 20.55
C TRP A 181 -22.78 -5.64 20.95
N GLY A 182 -22.53 -6.71 20.18
CA GLY A 182 -22.98 -8.08 20.46
C GLY A 182 -21.86 -8.99 20.99
N ARG A 183 -21.92 -9.38 22.26
CA ARG A 183 -20.86 -10.01 23.10
C ARG A 183 -20.22 -11.32 22.61
N GLU A 184 -19.64 -11.42 21.40
CA GLU A 184 -18.81 -12.57 21.00
C GLU A 184 -17.50 -12.14 20.33
N GLN A 185 -16.38 -12.32 21.03
CA GLN A 185 -15.04 -11.85 20.61
C GLN A 185 -14.30 -12.78 19.63
N TYR A 186 -14.69 -14.06 19.52
CA TYR A 186 -13.93 -15.06 18.77
C TYR A 186 -14.36 -15.22 17.30
N THR A 187 -15.55 -14.74 16.93
CA THR A 187 -16.05 -14.71 15.54
C THR A 187 -15.44 -13.58 14.70
N LEU A 188 -14.85 -12.57 15.35
CA LEU A 188 -14.36 -11.35 14.71
C LEU A 188 -13.22 -11.59 13.71
N TYR A 189 -12.18 -12.34 14.08
CA TYR A 189 -10.99 -12.50 13.21
C TYR A 189 -11.26 -13.32 11.94
N GLY A 190 -12.13 -14.33 12.02
CA GLY A 190 -12.53 -15.13 10.86
C GLY A 190 -13.34 -14.32 9.85
N ILE A 191 -14.31 -13.53 10.32
CA ILE A 191 -15.08 -12.62 9.47
C ILE A 191 -14.14 -11.58 8.84
N LEU A 192 -13.27 -10.94 9.62
CA LEU A 192 -12.30 -9.96 9.12
C LEU A 192 -11.41 -10.52 7.99
N MET A 193 -11.02 -11.80 8.04
CA MET A 193 -10.25 -12.43 6.98
C MET A 193 -11.06 -12.56 5.67
N ILE A 194 -12.32 -13.00 5.75
CA ILE A 194 -13.21 -13.12 4.59
C ILE A 194 -13.43 -11.74 3.96
N VAL A 195 -13.71 -10.74 4.79
CA VAL A 195 -13.87 -9.34 4.40
C VAL A 195 -12.64 -8.82 3.67
N PHE A 196 -11.45 -9.07 4.23
CA PHE A 196 -10.20 -8.64 3.62
C PHE A 196 -10.00 -9.25 2.22
N ILE A 197 -10.36 -10.52 2.02
CA ILE A 197 -10.29 -11.17 0.70
C ILE A 197 -11.28 -10.53 -0.29
N ILE A 198 -12.52 -10.28 0.13
CA ILE A 198 -13.54 -9.63 -0.71
C ILE A 198 -13.07 -8.22 -1.11
N LEU A 199 -12.53 -7.44 -0.17
CA LEU A 199 -12.00 -6.11 -0.42
C LEU A 199 -10.85 -6.11 -1.43
N LEU A 200 -9.91 -7.06 -1.31
CA LEU A 200 -8.83 -7.20 -2.27
C LEU A 200 -9.35 -7.56 -3.68
N SER A 201 -10.32 -8.47 -3.75
CA SER A 201 -10.93 -8.88 -5.02
C SER A 201 -11.65 -7.71 -5.70
N VAL A 202 -12.52 -6.99 -4.97
CA VAL A 202 -13.24 -5.83 -5.50
C VAL A 202 -12.26 -4.74 -5.96
N THR A 203 -11.25 -4.43 -5.14
CA THR A 203 -10.22 -3.43 -5.49
C THR A 203 -9.44 -3.83 -6.74
N ALA A 204 -9.09 -5.11 -6.88
CA ALA A 204 -8.40 -5.63 -8.07
C ALA A 204 -9.28 -5.52 -9.32
N CYS A 205 -10.55 -5.92 -9.25
CA CYS A 205 -11.50 -5.81 -10.36
C CYS A 205 -11.67 -4.36 -10.84
N ILE A 206 -11.82 -3.41 -9.91
CA ILE A 206 -11.96 -1.99 -10.24
C ILE A 206 -10.67 -1.44 -10.86
N SER A 207 -9.50 -1.82 -10.31
CA SER A 207 -8.21 -1.41 -10.86
C SER A 207 -8.02 -1.90 -12.31
N ILE A 208 -8.40 -3.15 -12.60
CA ILE A 208 -8.36 -3.71 -13.96
C ILE A 208 -9.35 -2.98 -14.88
N ALA A 209 -10.58 -2.77 -14.45
CA ALA A 209 -11.61 -2.08 -15.22
C ALA A 209 -11.19 -0.64 -15.58
N LEU A 210 -10.67 0.12 -14.62
CA LEU A 210 -10.19 1.49 -14.84
C LEU A 210 -8.99 1.53 -15.79
N THR A 211 -8.07 0.58 -15.65
CA THR A 211 -6.91 0.45 -16.55
C THR A 211 -7.38 0.14 -17.98
N TYR A 212 -8.35 -0.76 -18.13
CA TYR A 212 -8.94 -1.08 -19.42
C TYR A 212 -9.62 0.13 -20.06
N PHE A 213 -10.43 0.89 -19.30
CA PHE A 213 -11.07 2.10 -19.83
C PHE A 213 -10.05 3.19 -20.19
N GLN A 214 -8.95 3.32 -19.43
CA GLN A 214 -7.86 4.23 -19.77
C GLN A 214 -7.18 3.83 -21.10
N LEU A 215 -6.83 2.55 -21.25
CA LEU A 215 -6.22 2.04 -22.48
C LEU A 215 -7.19 2.11 -23.68
N ALA A 216 -8.47 1.82 -23.49
CA ALA A 216 -9.49 1.92 -24.54
C ALA A 216 -9.70 3.39 -24.97
N ALA A 217 -9.68 4.32 -24.02
CA ALA A 217 -9.75 5.75 -24.32
C ALA A 217 -8.55 6.23 -25.14
N GLU A 218 -7.35 5.73 -24.84
CA GLU A 218 -6.15 6.01 -25.63
C GLU A 218 -6.26 5.38 -27.03
N ASN A 219 -6.71 4.14 -27.18
CA ASN A 219 -6.85 3.47 -28.47
C ASN A 219 -7.89 4.10 -29.41
N ILE A 220 -9.02 4.59 -28.88
CA ILE A 220 -10.03 5.28 -29.70
C ILE A 220 -9.45 6.60 -30.26
N LYS A 221 -8.71 7.36 -29.45
CA LYS A 221 -7.99 8.58 -29.89
C LYS A 221 -6.96 8.28 -31.00
N ILE A 222 -6.33 7.12 -30.94
CA ILE A 222 -5.35 6.64 -31.93
C ILE A 222 -6.02 6.37 -33.30
N SER A 223 -7.25 5.86 -33.31
CA SER A 223 -8.03 5.51 -34.51
C SER A 223 -8.53 6.76 -35.26
N GLU A 224 -9.15 7.72 -34.56
CA GLU A 224 -9.71 8.93 -35.20
C GLU A 224 -8.66 9.78 -35.90
N HIS A 225 -7.44 9.87 -35.35
CA HIS A 225 -6.36 10.64 -35.97
C HIS A 225 -5.83 10.01 -37.25
N LYS A 226 -5.84 8.68 -37.38
CA LYS A 226 -5.49 8.02 -38.65
C LYS A 226 -6.54 8.27 -39.73
N CYS A 227 -7.83 8.33 -39.35
CA CYS A 227 -8.91 8.58 -40.30
C CYS A 227 -8.86 10.00 -40.87
N LYS A 228 -8.46 11.00 -40.06
CA LYS A 228 -8.30 12.39 -40.51
C LYS A 228 -7.06 12.71 -41.36
N ILE A 229 -6.09 11.79 -41.47
CA ILE A 229 -4.89 11.96 -42.30
C ILE A 229 -5.06 11.24 -43.66
N LEU A 230 -6.07 10.38 -43.78
CA LEU A 230 -6.38 9.59 -44.98
C LEU A 230 -7.51 10.17 -45.84
N PHE A 231 -8.06 11.33 -45.46
CA PHE A 231 -9.02 12.15 -46.21
C PHE A 231 -8.55 13.60 -46.18
#